data_AF-A0A7Y2UBH4-F1
#
_entry.id   AF-A0A7Y2UBH4-F1
#
_cell.length_a   1.000
_cell.length_b   1.000
_cell.length_c   1.000
_cell.angle_alpha   90.00
_cell.angle_beta   90.00
_cell.angle_gamma   90.00
#
_symmetry.space_group_name_H-M   'P 1'
#
loop_
_entity.id
_entity.type
_entity.pdbx_description
1 polymer ?
#
loop_
_entity_poly.entity_id
_entity_poly.type
_entity_poly.pdbx_seq_one_letter_code
_entity_poly.pdbx_strand_id
1 'polypeptide(L)' 'DGRKCHIFESYEDSAATLQHLANFGEKFAARFLEVLSPTSFVVYGAPSQEVRDALAAFGASYMQSVGGFTR' A
#
# COMPACT_ATOMS: atom_id res chain seq x y z
N ASP A 1 1.17 -12.57 -19.05
CA ASP A 1 0.77 -11.92 -20.33
C ASP A 1 1.23 -10.46 -20.42
N GLY A 2 2.02 -9.96 -19.45
CA GLY A 2 2.50 -8.57 -19.45
C GLY A 2 1.46 -7.52 -19.10
N ARG A 3 0.21 -7.92 -18.77
CA ARG A 3 -0.90 -6.99 -18.48
C ARG A 3 -1.12 -6.75 -16.99
N LYS A 4 -0.36 -7.43 -16.14
CA LYS A 4 -0.37 -7.24 -14.68
C LYS A 4 1.04 -6.92 -14.22
N CYS A 5 1.16 -5.86 -13.43
CA CYS A 5 2.37 -5.53 -12.69
C CYS A 5 2.09 -5.64 -11.19
N HIS A 6 3.14 -5.88 -10.42
CA HIS A 6 3.11 -5.85 -8.98
C HIS A 6 4.04 -4.75 -8.51
N ILE A 7 3.61 -3.97 -7.53
CA ILE A 7 4.43 -2.94 -6.88
C ILE A 7 4.71 -3.45 -5.47
N PHE A 8 5.99 -3.42 -5.09
CA PHE A 8 6.42 -3.74 -3.74
C PHE A 8 6.91 -2.45 -3.10
N GLU A 9 6.29 -2.09 -1.99
CA GLU A 9 6.62 -0.91 -1.22
C GLU A 9 6.84 -1.33 0.23
N SER A 10 7.94 -0.87 0.82
CA SER A 10 8.28 -1.13 2.22
C SER A 10 8.58 0.18 2.90
N TYR A 11 7.94 0.38 4.05
CA TYR A 11 8.08 1.57 4.88
C TYR A 11 8.60 1.17 6.25
N GLU A 12 9.33 2.08 6.90
CA GLU A 12 9.83 1.86 8.26
C GLU A 12 8.68 1.67 9.25
N ASP A 13 7.63 2.48 9.14
CA ASP A 13 6.47 2.42 10.01
C ASP A 13 5.17 2.97 9.35
N SER A 14 4.11 3.07 10.17
CA SER A 14 2.82 3.63 9.72
C SER A 14 2.89 5.12 9.40
N ALA A 15 3.75 5.90 10.07
CA ALA A 15 3.89 7.33 9.80
C ALA A 15 4.52 7.58 8.42
N ALA A 16 5.58 6.82 8.09
CA ALA A 16 6.19 6.82 6.76
C ALA A 16 5.18 6.38 5.67
N THR A 17 4.34 5.39 5.96
CA THR A 17 3.27 4.96 5.05
C THR A 17 2.26 6.08 4.80
N LEU A 18 1.78 6.77 5.84
CA LEU A 18 0.86 7.91 5.69
C LEU A 18 1.50 9.07 4.92
N GLN A 19 2.78 9.35 5.17
CA GLN A 19 3.51 10.36 4.42
C GLN A 19 3.63 9.99 2.94
N HIS A 20 3.87 8.72 2.62
CA HIS A 20 3.82 8.25 1.25
C HIS A 20 2.42 8.45 0.64
N LEU A 21 1.35 7.98 1.30
CA LEU A 21 -0.01 8.08 0.77
C LEU A 21 -0.42 9.54 0.50
N ALA A 22 -0.06 10.47 1.40
CA ALA A 22 -0.32 11.89 1.21
C ALA A 22 0.44 12.46 -0.01
N ASN A 23 1.76 12.25 -0.05
CA ASN A 23 2.60 12.75 -1.15
C ASN A 23 2.22 12.14 -2.50
N PHE A 24 1.96 10.83 -2.52
CA PHE A 24 1.56 10.10 -3.72
C PHE A 24 0.18 10.54 -4.20
N GLY A 25 -0.78 10.61 -3.27
CA GLY A 25 -2.13 11.11 -3.51
C GLY A 25 -2.15 12.48 -4.18
N GLU A 26 -1.40 13.42 -3.61
CA GLU A 26 -1.34 14.80 -4.10
C GLU A 26 -0.65 14.93 -5.47
N LYS A 27 0.47 14.23 -5.67
CA LYS A 27 1.37 14.49 -6.82
C LYS A 27 1.23 13.52 -7.99
N PHE A 28 0.68 12.33 -7.76
CA PHE A 28 0.78 11.21 -8.71
C PHE A 28 -0.51 10.42 -8.91
N ALA A 29 -1.38 10.30 -7.91
CA ALA A 29 -2.50 9.35 -7.97
C ALA A 29 -3.42 9.53 -9.18
N ALA A 30 -3.76 10.76 -9.58
CA ALA A 30 -4.64 11.02 -10.72
C ALA A 30 -4.13 10.37 -12.02
N ARG A 31 -2.93 10.78 -12.48
CA ARG A 31 -2.31 10.21 -13.68
C ARG A 31 -1.96 8.73 -13.56
N PHE A 32 -1.67 8.26 -12.35
CA PHE A 32 -1.35 6.86 -12.13
C PHE A 32 -2.58 5.97 -12.33
N LEU A 33 -3.72 6.38 -11.77
CA LEU A 33 -4.98 5.65 -11.85
C LEU A 33 -5.69 5.76 -13.21
N GLU A 34 -5.29 6.73 -14.04
CA GLU A 34 -5.69 6.77 -15.46
C GLU A 34 -5.06 5.64 -16.30
N VAL A 35 -3.88 5.15 -15.90
CA VAL A 35 -3.12 4.14 -16.67
C VAL A 35 -3.23 2.76 -16.04
N LEU A 36 -3.27 2.68 -14.71
CA LEU A 36 -3.29 1.43 -13.96
C LEU A 36 -4.53 1.35 -13.07
N SER A 37 -5.23 0.22 -13.15
CA SER A 37 -6.33 -0.11 -12.25
C SER A 37 -5.83 -1.03 -11.13
N PRO A 38 -5.85 -0.60 -9.86
CA PRO A 38 -5.57 -1.48 -8.73
C PRO A 38 -6.56 -2.64 -8.71
N THR A 39 -6.07 -3.88 -8.78
CA THR A 39 -6.90 -5.09 -8.72
C THR A 39 -6.70 -5.88 -7.42
N SER A 40 -5.67 -5.55 -6.66
CA SER A 40 -5.37 -6.12 -5.36
C SER A 40 -4.46 -5.16 -4.58
N PHE A 41 -4.69 -5.04 -3.27
CA PHE A 41 -3.84 -4.30 -2.35
C PHE A 41 -3.63 -5.16 -1.10
N VAL A 42 -2.38 -5.48 -0.77
CA VAL A 42 -2.05 -6.36 0.37
C VAL A 42 -1.04 -5.65 1.26
N VAL A 43 -1.38 -5.51 2.54
CA VAL A 43 -0.55 -4.87 3.56
C VAL A 43 -0.04 -5.93 4.52
N TYR A 44 1.28 -6.01 4.66
CA TYR A 44 1.93 -6.93 5.60
C TYR A 44 2.37 -6.17 6.85
N GLY A 45 2.25 -6.81 8.01
CA GLY A 45 2.67 -6.24 9.31
C GLY A 45 1.49 -5.75 10.16
N ALA A 46 1.76 -4.75 10.99
CA ALA A 46 0.80 -4.20 11.96
C ALA A 46 0.55 -2.69 11.68
N PRO A 47 -0.15 -2.34 10.58
CA PRO A 47 -0.44 -0.94 10.29
C PRO A 47 -1.39 -0.34 11.33
N SER A 48 -1.21 0.96 11.60
CA SER A 48 -2.10 1.74 12.47
C SER A 48 -3.52 1.84 11.89
N GLN A 49 -4.48 2.26 12.71
CA GLN A 49 -5.87 2.41 12.26
C GLN A 49 -5.99 3.46 11.15
N GLU A 50 -5.22 4.54 11.22
CA GLU A 50 -5.21 5.60 10.22
C GLU A 50 -4.76 5.10 8.83
N VAL A 51 -3.75 4.22 8.79
CA VAL A 51 -3.34 3.57 7.53
C VAL A 51 -4.46 2.68 7.00
N ARG A 52 -5.16 1.95 7.89
CA ARG A 52 -6.27 1.09 7.48
C ARG A 52 -7.42 1.89 6.89
N ASP A 53 -7.77 3.01 7.51
CA ASP A 53 -8.83 3.90 7.06
C ASP A 53 -8.46 4.56 5.73
N ALA A 54 -7.22 5.01 5.56
CA ALA A 54 -6.72 5.61 4.32
C ALA A 54 -6.75 4.62 3.14
N LEU A 55 -6.56 3.33 3.40
CA LEU A 55 -6.58 2.27 2.39
C LEU A 55 -7.94 1.58 2.22
N ALA A 56 -8.95 1.96 2.99
CA ALA A 56 -10.27 1.31 2.98
C ALA A 56 -10.92 1.31 1.58
N ALA A 57 -10.76 2.40 0.84
CA ALA A 57 -11.29 2.54 -0.52
C ALA A 57 -10.68 1.54 -1.53
N PHE A 58 -9.49 0.99 -1.25
CA PHE A 58 -8.81 0.02 -2.10
C PHE A 58 -9.14 -1.44 -1.73
N GLY A 59 -9.96 -1.68 -0.70
CA GLY A 59 -10.32 -3.03 -0.27
C GLY A 59 -9.10 -3.86 0.18
N ALA A 60 -8.14 -3.21 0.84
CA ALA A 60 -6.86 -3.82 1.19
C ALA A 60 -7.03 -5.04 2.11
N SER A 61 -6.26 -6.10 1.81
CA SER A 61 -6.13 -7.28 2.67
C SER A 61 -4.95 -7.11 3.63
N TYR A 62 -5.14 -7.48 4.90
CA TYR A 62 -4.13 -7.28 5.95
C TYR A 62 -3.57 -8.61 6.42
N MET A 63 -2.26 -8.77 6.32
CA MET A 63 -1.54 -9.99 6.68
C MET A 63 -0.67 -9.72 7.91
N GLN A 64 -1.08 -10.28 9.05
CA GLN A 64 -0.29 -10.23 10.27
C GLN A 64 0.92 -11.16 10.16
N SER A 65 2.09 -10.68 10.61
CA SER A 65 3.28 -11.54 10.70
C SER A 65 3.10 -12.57 11.82
N VAL A 66 3.37 -13.84 11.51
CA VAL A 66 3.34 -14.96 12.46
C VAL A 66 4.75 -15.40 12.91
N GLY A 67 5.78 -14.68 12.47
CA GLY A 67 7.19 -15.01 12.68
C GLY A 67 8.04 -14.59 11.46
N GLY A 68 9.35 -14.43 11.65
CA GLY A 68 10.23 -14.02 10.55
C GLY A 68 11.71 -14.15 10.88
N PHE A 69 12.52 -14.30 9.84
CA PHE A 69 13.97 -14.21 9.89
C PHE A 69 14.42 -13.13 8.93
N THR A 70 15.29 -12.24 9.39
CA THR A 70 15.93 -11.19 8.58
C THR A 70 17.45 -11.29 8.76
N ARG A 71 18.21 -10.98 7.72
CA ARG A 71 19.69 -11.00 7.74
C ARG A 71 20.26 -9.60 7.83
#